data_AF-A0A8C4M691-F1
#
_entry.id   AF-A0A8C4M691-F1
#
_cell.length_a   1.000
_cell.length_b   1.000
_cell.length_c   1.000
_cell.angle_alpha   90.00
_cell.angle_beta   90.00
_cell.angle_gamma   90.00
#
_symmetry.space_group_name_H-M   'P 1'
#
loop_
_entity.id
_entity.type
_entity.pdbx_description
1 polymer ?
#
loop_
_entity_poly.entity_id
_entity_poly.type
_entity_poly.pdbx_seq_one_letter_code
_entity_poly.pdbx_strand_id
1 'polypeptide(L)'
;MFSSPFKADRLRVNLQLVVNRLKLLEKKKTEQAQKARKEVADHLAAGKDERAGIRVEHIIREDYLVEAMEILELYCDLLLARFGLIQATKELDSGLAEAISTLIWAAPRLQSEVPELKIVSNQLCAKYSQEYVLLVLQCGLPPQRGY
;
A
#
# COMPACT_ATOMS: atom_id res chain seq x y z
N MET A 1 3.94 -17.95 17.68
CA MET A 1 3.81 -18.51 16.31
C MET A 1 5.14 -18.31 15.61
N PHE A 2 5.79 -19.40 15.19
CA PHE A 2 7.11 -19.39 14.55
C PHE A 2 7.06 -18.58 13.25
N SER A 3 7.70 -17.41 13.22
CA SER A 3 7.88 -16.66 11.98
C SER A 3 8.77 -17.45 11.05
N SER A 4 8.34 -17.63 9.79
CA SER A 4 9.22 -18.19 8.76
C SER A 4 10.51 -17.37 8.71
N PRO A 5 11.68 -18.02 8.55
CA PRO A 5 12.95 -17.31 8.41
C PRO A 5 12.89 -16.35 7.22
N PHE A 6 13.56 -15.20 7.36
CA PHE A 6 13.69 -14.22 6.29
C PHE A 6 14.31 -14.89 5.05
N LYS A 7 13.59 -14.85 3.93
CA LYS A 7 14.05 -15.36 2.62
C LYS A 7 14.08 -14.20 1.64
N ALA A 8 15.29 -13.76 1.29
CA ALA A 8 15.48 -12.61 0.42
C ALA A 8 14.83 -12.82 -0.96
N ASP A 9 15.04 -13.97 -1.61
CA ASP A 9 14.43 -14.24 -2.92
C ASP A 9 12.89 -14.20 -2.86
N ARG A 10 12.32 -14.70 -1.76
CA ARG A 10 10.87 -14.63 -1.52
C ARG A 10 10.40 -13.19 -1.39
N LEU A 11 11.12 -12.34 -0.65
CA LEU A 11 10.79 -10.92 -0.52
C LEU A 11 10.83 -10.23 -1.88
N ARG A 12 11.90 -10.43 -2.67
CA ARG A 12 12.07 -9.82 -3.99
C ARG A 12 10.95 -10.19 -4.96
N VAL A 13 10.62 -11.48 -5.06
CA VAL A 13 9.54 -11.95 -5.95
C VAL A 13 8.19 -11.39 -5.50
N ASN A 14 7.90 -11.40 -4.20
CA ASN A 14 6.62 -10.86 -3.72
C ASN A 14 6.52 -9.34 -3.90
N LEU A 15 7.61 -8.58 -3.77
CA LEU A 15 7.62 -7.15 -4.07
C LEU A 15 7.28 -6.88 -5.55
N GLN A 16 7.85 -7.65 -6.48
CA GLN A 16 7.51 -7.54 -7.91
C GLN A 16 6.04 -7.89 -8.18
N LEU A 17 5.51 -8.91 -7.52
CA LEU A 17 4.09 -9.27 -7.62
C LEU A 17 3.19 -8.16 -7.07
N VAL A 18 3.55 -7.55 -5.95
CA VAL A 18 2.81 -6.42 -5.36
C VAL A 18 2.79 -5.25 -6.33
N VAL A 19 3.93 -4.84 -6.91
CA VAL A 19 3.98 -3.75 -7.89
C VAL A 19 3.07 -4.04 -9.09
N ASN A 20 3.17 -5.24 -9.68
CA ASN A 20 2.32 -5.61 -10.80
C ASN A 20 0.83 -5.62 -10.43
N ARG A 21 0.49 -6.05 -9.22
CA ARG A 21 -0.88 -6.10 -8.72
C ARG A 21 -1.43 -4.69 -8.49
N LEU A 22 -0.64 -3.78 -7.91
CA LEU A 22 -1.02 -2.38 -7.68
C LEU A 22 -1.32 -1.68 -9.00
N LYS A 23 -0.44 -1.78 -10.01
CA LYS A 23 -0.68 -1.25 -11.37
C LYS A 23 -1.99 -1.70 -11.98
N LEU A 24 -2.32 -2.98 -11.84
CA LEU A 24 -3.58 -3.54 -12.35
C LEU A 24 -4.79 -3.00 -11.59
N LEU A 25 -4.69 -2.86 -10.27
CA LEU A 25 -5.76 -2.33 -9.42
C LEU A 25 -5.99 -0.85 -9.67
N GLU A 26 -4.94 -0.05 -9.79
CA GLU A 26 -5.00 1.37 -10.14
C GLU A 26 -5.74 1.56 -11.46
N LYS A 27 -5.29 0.88 -12.54
CA LYS A 27 -5.97 0.96 -13.84
C LYS A 27 -7.45 0.57 -13.74
N LYS A 28 -7.76 -0.53 -13.04
CA LYS A 28 -9.13 -1.00 -12.87
C LYS A 28 -9.99 0.02 -12.10
N LYS A 29 -9.48 0.58 -11.01
CA LYS A 29 -10.22 1.55 -10.18
C LYS A 29 -10.41 2.88 -10.91
N THR A 30 -9.43 3.35 -11.67
CA THR A 30 -9.56 4.55 -12.51
C THR A 30 -10.65 4.38 -13.59
N GLU A 31 -10.70 3.21 -14.24
CA GLU A 31 -11.78 2.90 -15.19
C GLU A 31 -13.16 2.83 -14.52
N GLN A 32 -13.24 2.30 -13.30
CA GLN A 32 -14.47 2.26 -12.50
C GLN A 32 -14.91 3.66 -12.08
N ALA A 33 -13.99 4.51 -11.64
CA ALA A 33 -14.25 5.90 -11.29
C ALA A 33 -14.81 6.69 -12.48
N GLN A 34 -14.26 6.48 -13.69
CA GLN A 34 -14.76 7.12 -14.91
C GLN A 34 -16.21 6.73 -15.22
N LYS A 35 -16.59 5.45 -14.99
CA LYS A 35 -17.97 4.98 -15.15
C LYS A 35 -18.89 5.55 -14.08
N ALA A 36 -18.45 5.56 -12.82
CA ALA A 36 -19.20 6.13 -11.70
C ALA A 36 -19.48 7.62 -11.90
N ARG A 37 -18.54 8.38 -12.47
CA ARG A 37 -18.74 9.81 -12.83
C ARG A 37 -19.85 9.99 -13.88
N LYS A 38 -20.00 9.07 -14.83
CA LYS A 38 -21.14 9.09 -15.77
C LYS A 38 -22.47 8.79 -15.06
N GLU A 39 -22.49 7.81 -14.16
CA GLU A 39 -23.68 7.49 -13.36
C GLU A 39 -24.14 8.69 -12.51
N VAL A 40 -23.21 9.48 -11.98
CA VAL A 40 -23.51 10.73 -11.26
C VAL A 40 -24.20 11.72 -12.20
N ALA A 41 -23.72 11.90 -13.42
CA ALA A 41 -24.36 12.77 -14.40
C ALA A 41 -25.79 12.30 -14.73
N ASP A 42 -26.01 10.98 -14.86
CA ASP A 42 -27.35 10.42 -15.09
C ASP A 42 -28.28 10.63 -13.89
N HIS A 43 -27.76 10.55 -12.65
CA HIS A 43 -28.53 10.82 -11.43
C HIS A 43 -28.95 12.29 -11.33
N LEU A 44 -28.04 13.22 -11.66
CA LEU A 44 -28.33 14.65 -11.70
C LEU A 44 -29.35 14.99 -12.79
N ALA A 45 -29.21 14.41 -13.98
CA ALA A 45 -30.19 14.59 -15.07
C ALA A 45 -31.60 14.06 -14.71
N ALA A 46 -31.67 13.04 -13.85
CA ALA A 46 -32.91 12.48 -13.33
C ALA A 46 -33.45 13.21 -12.08
N GLY A 47 -32.79 14.29 -11.62
CA GLY A 47 -33.19 15.06 -10.43
C GLY A 47 -33.00 14.33 -9.10
N LYS A 48 -32.09 13.34 -9.03
CA LYS A 48 -31.84 12.50 -7.85
C LYS A 48 -30.59 12.96 -7.09
N ASP A 49 -30.63 14.18 -6.57
CA ASP A 49 -29.45 14.85 -6.01
C ASP A 49 -28.87 14.15 -4.78
N GLU A 50 -29.70 13.64 -3.85
CA GLU A 50 -29.20 12.86 -2.69
C GLU A 50 -28.40 11.62 -3.14
N ARG A 51 -28.90 10.91 -4.16
CA ARG A 51 -28.23 9.70 -4.67
C ARG A 51 -26.94 10.05 -5.40
N ALA A 52 -26.92 11.17 -6.13
CA ALA A 52 -25.71 11.70 -6.74
C ALA A 52 -24.67 12.06 -5.68
N GLY A 53 -25.08 12.72 -4.58
CA GLY A 53 -24.20 13.08 -3.45
C GLY A 53 -23.53 11.87 -2.82
N ILE A 54 -24.31 10.84 -2.45
CA ILE A 54 -23.77 9.58 -1.89
C ILE A 54 -22.77 8.93 -2.87
N ARG A 55 -23.08 8.96 -4.18
CA ARG A 55 -22.21 8.37 -5.20
C ARG A 55 -20.90 9.14 -5.36
N VAL A 56 -20.93 10.48 -5.28
CA VAL A 56 -19.74 11.34 -5.34
C VAL A 56 -18.83 11.09 -4.13
N GLU A 57 -19.38 10.97 -2.92
CA GLU A 57 -18.57 10.62 -1.74
C GLU A 57 -17.83 9.29 -1.92
N HIS A 58 -18.49 8.31 -2.54
CA HIS A 58 -17.86 7.03 -2.83
C HIS A 58 -16.71 7.18 -3.83
N ILE A 59 -16.89 7.95 -4.90
CA ILE A 59 -15.84 8.24 -5.90
C ILE A 59 -14.63 8.91 -5.23
N ILE A 60 -14.86 9.91 -4.36
CA ILE A 60 -13.77 10.58 -3.65
C ILE A 60 -12.96 9.58 -2.79
N ARG A 61 -13.64 8.68 -2.06
CA ARG A 61 -12.96 7.66 -1.26
C ARG A 61 -12.17 6.66 -2.13
N GLU A 62 -12.69 6.31 -3.30
CA GLU A 62 -11.99 5.46 -4.26
C GLU A 62 -10.76 6.15 -4.86
N ASP A 63 -10.87 7.44 -5.21
CA ASP A 63 -9.76 8.24 -5.74
C ASP A 63 -8.61 8.33 -4.70
N TYR A 64 -8.93 8.58 -3.42
CA TYR A 64 -7.93 8.53 -2.34
C TYR A 64 -7.26 7.17 -2.18
N LEU A 65 -7.98 6.07 -2.42
CA LEU A 65 -7.40 4.73 -2.36
C LEU A 65 -6.44 4.48 -3.55
N VAL A 66 -6.73 5.04 -4.73
CA VAL A 66 -5.83 4.95 -5.89
C VAL A 66 -4.54 5.71 -5.61
N GLU A 67 -4.62 6.96 -5.12
CA GLU A 67 -3.44 7.74 -4.73
C GLU A 67 -2.60 7.01 -3.66
N ALA A 68 -3.24 6.39 -2.68
CA ALA A 68 -2.53 5.60 -1.68
C ALA A 68 -1.84 4.36 -2.26
N MET A 69 -2.42 3.71 -3.27
CA MET A 69 -1.80 2.58 -3.96
C MET A 69 -0.56 3.01 -4.76
N GLU A 70 -0.60 4.18 -5.43
CA GLU A 70 0.53 4.73 -6.16
C GLU A 70 1.73 5.02 -5.24
N ILE A 71 1.47 5.57 -4.04
CA ILE A 71 2.50 5.80 -3.01
C ILE A 71 3.13 4.47 -2.56
N LEU A 72 2.31 3.43 -2.37
CA LEU A 72 2.81 2.11 -1.97
C LEU A 72 3.60 1.42 -3.08
N GLU A 73 3.22 1.62 -4.34
CA GLU A 73 3.98 1.16 -5.49
C GLU A 73 5.38 1.80 -5.48
N LEU A 74 5.46 3.12 -5.33
CA LEU A 74 6.73 3.85 -5.27
C LEU A 74 7.64 3.30 -4.17
N TYR A 75 7.09 3.02 -2.98
CA TYR A 75 7.87 2.42 -1.90
C TYR A 75 8.31 0.99 -2.20
N CYS A 76 7.48 0.18 -2.86
CA CYS A 76 7.87 -1.17 -3.29
C CYS A 76 9.02 -1.12 -4.31
N ASP A 77 8.96 -0.21 -5.28
CA ASP A 77 10.02 0.00 -6.27
C ASP A 77 11.30 0.54 -5.64
N LEU A 78 11.21 1.43 -4.65
CA LEU A 78 12.36 1.90 -3.86
C LEU A 78 13.06 0.73 -3.14
N LEU A 79 12.30 -0.17 -2.52
CA LEU A 79 12.86 -1.36 -1.86
C LEU A 79 13.49 -2.34 -2.86
N LEU A 80 12.91 -2.48 -4.06
CA LEU A 80 13.48 -3.30 -5.13
C LEU A 80 14.78 -2.71 -5.68
N ALA A 81 14.83 -1.39 -5.89
CA ALA A 81 16.02 -0.69 -6.38
C ALA A 81 17.18 -0.77 -5.37
N ARG A 82 16.87 -0.72 -4.07
CA ARG A 82 17.86 -0.80 -2.98
C ARG A 82 17.92 -2.18 -2.32
N PHE A 83 17.50 -3.22 -3.02
CA PHE A 83 17.40 -4.57 -2.46
C PHE A 83 18.75 -5.13 -1.98
N GLY A 84 19.85 -4.75 -2.63
CA GLY A 84 21.20 -5.14 -2.23
C GLY A 84 21.57 -4.65 -0.82
N LEU A 85 21.16 -3.43 -0.45
CA LEU A 85 21.36 -2.89 0.90
C LEU A 85 20.51 -3.65 1.92
N ILE A 86 19.26 -3.97 1.56
CA ILE A 86 18.40 -4.78 2.42
C ILE A 86 19.08 -6.13 2.68
N GLN A 87 19.59 -6.83 1.66
CA GLN A 87 20.24 -8.13 1.84
C GLN A 87 21.53 -8.07 2.68
N ALA A 88 22.37 -7.06 2.45
CA ALA A 88 23.69 -6.97 3.05
C ALA A 88 23.67 -6.51 4.53
N THR A 89 22.75 -5.61 4.89
CA THR A 89 22.76 -4.96 6.20
C THR A 89 21.67 -5.56 7.11
N LYS A 90 22.03 -5.86 8.36
CA LYS A 90 21.06 -6.25 9.41
C LYS A 90 20.34 -5.03 9.99
N GLU A 91 21.00 -3.88 9.98
CA GLU A 91 20.45 -2.61 10.45
C GLU A 91 19.53 -1.98 9.40
N LEU A 92 18.52 -1.29 9.89
CA LEU A 92 17.53 -0.63 9.05
C LEU A 92 18.05 0.75 8.65
N ASP A 93 18.29 0.94 7.35
CA ASP A 93 18.74 2.24 6.84
C ASP A 93 17.65 3.30 7.00
N SER A 94 18.03 4.49 7.46
CA SER A 94 17.11 5.61 7.67
C SER A 94 16.33 6.00 6.41
N GLY A 95 16.92 5.85 5.22
CA GLY A 95 16.26 6.11 3.94
C GLY A 95 15.27 5.03 3.50
N LEU A 96 15.30 3.85 4.12
CA LEU A 96 14.37 2.74 3.88
C LEU A 96 13.33 2.58 5.00
N ALA A 97 13.59 3.16 6.17
CA ALA A 97 12.74 3.10 7.35
C ALA A 97 11.31 3.51 7.05
N GLU A 98 11.15 4.61 6.32
CA GLU A 98 9.87 5.17 5.96
C GLU A 98 9.08 4.19 5.07
N ALA A 99 9.70 3.72 3.99
CA ALA A 99 9.08 2.77 3.06
C ALA A 99 8.68 1.46 3.74
N ILE A 100 9.57 0.88 4.56
CA ILE A 100 9.32 -0.37 5.29
C ILE A 100 8.17 -0.18 6.29
N SER A 101 8.19 0.91 7.06
CA SER A 101 7.16 1.22 8.05
C SER A 101 5.79 1.38 7.39
N THR A 102 5.72 2.17 6.31
CA THR A 102 4.47 2.42 5.60
C THR A 102 3.90 1.13 5.00
N LEU A 103 4.74 0.27 4.41
CA LEU A 103 4.30 -1.02 3.86
C LEU A 103 3.78 -1.98 4.94
N ILE A 104 4.45 -2.05 6.10
CA ILE A 104 3.99 -2.87 7.24
C ILE A 104 2.63 -2.35 7.75
N TRP A 105 2.49 -1.04 7.89
CA TRP A 105 1.26 -0.40 8.35
C TRP A 105 0.09 -0.55 7.35
N ALA A 106 0.39 -0.52 6.04
CA ALA A 106 -0.60 -0.67 4.98
C ALA A 106 -1.04 -2.14 4.77
N ALA A 107 -0.18 -3.12 5.09
CA ALA A 107 -0.46 -4.54 4.89
C ALA A 107 -1.80 -5.05 5.45
N PRO A 108 -2.21 -4.76 6.70
CA PRO A 108 -3.53 -5.18 7.21
C PRO A 108 -4.69 -4.44 6.55
N ARG A 109 -4.49 -3.21 6.06
CA ARG A 109 -5.54 -2.37 5.46
C ARG A 109 -5.86 -2.79 4.03
N LEU A 110 -4.87 -3.26 3.29
CA LEU A 110 -5.00 -3.68 1.89
C LEU A 110 -5.02 -5.20 1.69
N GLN A 111 -5.14 -5.98 2.78
CA GLN A 111 -5.08 -7.43 2.73
C GLN A 111 -6.12 -8.06 1.79
N SER A 112 -7.30 -7.42 1.63
CA SER A 112 -8.36 -7.90 0.75
C SER A 112 -8.05 -7.73 -0.74
N GLU A 113 -7.28 -6.70 -1.11
CA GLU A 113 -6.99 -6.34 -2.51
C GLU A 113 -5.64 -6.92 -2.96
N VAL A 114 -4.65 -6.91 -2.05
CA VAL A 114 -3.25 -7.29 -2.28
C VAL A 114 -2.79 -8.28 -1.19
N PRO A 115 -3.11 -9.58 -1.31
CA PRO A 115 -2.70 -10.58 -0.33
C PRO A 115 -1.17 -10.76 -0.25
N GLU A 116 -0.44 -10.46 -1.32
CA GLU A 116 1.03 -10.54 -1.40
C GLU A 116 1.70 -9.53 -0.46
N LEU A 117 1.06 -8.39 -0.20
CA LEU A 117 1.58 -7.35 0.69
C LEU A 117 1.72 -7.86 2.13
N LYS A 118 0.83 -8.78 2.55
CA LYS A 118 0.94 -9.47 3.85
C LYS A 118 2.18 -10.34 3.93
N ILE A 119 2.54 -11.00 2.83
CA ILE A 119 3.74 -11.84 2.76
C ILE A 119 4.98 -10.96 2.85
N VAL A 120 5.01 -9.83 2.13
CA VAL A 120 6.07 -8.82 2.21
C VAL A 120 6.24 -8.29 3.63
N SER A 121 5.15 -7.86 4.26
CA SER A 121 5.15 -7.40 5.66
C SER A 121 5.71 -8.45 6.61
N ASN A 122 5.25 -9.71 6.51
CA ASN A 122 5.77 -10.80 7.34
C ASN A 122 7.28 -11.05 7.15
N GLN A 123 7.80 -10.92 5.92
CA GLN A 123 9.23 -11.05 5.65
C GLN A 123 10.03 -9.88 6.23
N LEU A 124 9.51 -8.66 6.17
CA LEU A 124 10.12 -7.48 6.78
C LEU A 124 10.10 -7.57 8.32
N CYS A 125 8.99 -8.02 8.92
CA CYS A 125 8.86 -8.27 10.36
C CYS A 125 9.77 -9.41 10.85
N ALA A 126 10.04 -10.42 10.01
CA ALA A 126 10.98 -11.48 10.36
C ALA A 126 12.44 -11.01 10.33
N LYS A 127 12.72 -9.92 9.60
CA LYS A 127 14.06 -9.35 9.43
C LYS A 127 14.36 -8.25 10.45
N TYR A 128 13.42 -7.33 10.65
CA TYR A 128 13.53 -6.21 11.58
C TYR A 128 12.65 -6.53 12.79
N SER A 129 13.28 -6.58 13.97
CA SER A 129 12.74 -7.05 15.26
C SER A 129 11.26 -6.70 15.50
N GLN A 130 10.52 -7.58 16.20
CA GLN A 130 9.11 -7.35 16.55
C GLN A 130 8.83 -6.01 17.26
N GLU A 131 9.81 -5.47 18.00
CA GLU A 131 9.72 -4.17 18.65
C GLU A 131 9.55 -3.00 17.66
N TYR A 132 10.23 -3.08 16.50
CA TYR A 132 10.08 -2.09 15.44
C TYR A 132 8.68 -2.13 14.82
N VAL A 133 8.16 -3.34 14.62
CA VAL A 133 6.81 -3.56 14.09
C VAL A 133 5.75 -3.01 15.04
N LEU A 134 5.91 -3.26 16.35
CA LEU A 134 5.03 -2.70 17.37
C LEU A 134 5.08 -1.18 17.38
N LEU A 135 6.27 -0.57 17.36
CA LEU A 135 6.43 0.89 17.28
C LEU A 135 5.74 1.49 16.05
N VAL A 136 5.90 0.88 14.87
CA VAL A 136 5.26 1.34 13.63
C VAL A 136 3.73 1.24 13.72
N LEU A 137 3.20 0.19 14.34
CA LEU A 137 1.75 0.00 14.53
C LEU A 137 1.18 0.95 15.61
N GLN A 138 1.97 1.30 16.62
CA GLN A 138 1.56 2.18 17.72
C GLN A 138 1.68 3.68 17.40
N CYS A 139 2.72 4.09 16.67
CA CYS A 139 3.01 5.51 16.42
C CYS A 139 2.22 6.13 15.26
N GLY A 140 1.60 5.34 14.38
CA GLY A 140 0.77 5.87 13.29
C GLY A 140 1.59 6.67 12.26
N LEU A 141 2.14 5.96 11.28
CA LEU A 141 3.11 6.44 10.28
C LEU A 141 4.45 6.93 10.87
N PRO A 142 5.58 6.77 10.14
CA PRO A 142 6.83 7.39 10.52
C PRO A 142 6.62 8.91 10.67
N PRO A 143 7.31 9.58 11.62
CA PRO A 143 7.21 11.02 11.76
C PRO A 143 7.50 11.65 10.39
N GLN A 144 6.50 12.33 9.82
CA GLN A 144 6.72 13.13 8.64
C GLN A 144 7.90 14.04 8.97
N ARG A 145 8.94 14.03 8.12
CA ARG A 145 10.09 14.93 8.26
C ARG A 145 9.55 16.31 8.59
N GLY A 146 9.85 16.78 9.80
CA GLY A 146 9.71 18.19 10.13
C GLY A 146 10.45 18.99 9.06
N TYR A 147 9.76 20.02 8.57
CA TYR A 147 10.21 21.04 7.63
C TYR A 147 11.71 21.37 7.70
#